data_AF-A0A955TV75-F1
#
_entry.id   AF-A0A955TV75-F1
#
_cell.length_a   1.000
_cell.length_b   1.000
_cell.length_c   1.000
_cell.angle_alpha   90.00
_cell.angle_beta   90.00
_cell.angle_gamma   90.00
#
_symmetry.space_group_name_H-M   'P 1'
#
loop_
_entity.id
_entity.type
_entity.pdbx_description
1 polymer ?
#
loop_
_entity_poly.entity_id
_entity_poly.type
_entity_poly.pdbx_seq_one_letter_code
_entity_poly.pdbx_strand_id
1 'polypeptide(L)'
;MSRTLLPIIVFFLLFTCLGVAYAERYVVVNGHRLSIPEIQNLERIRCGPIPNGRYWLNMWNGIWGYEGNPHPQGHITDNCHRPQRRPSLSERGMLFSPGDWIR
;
A
#
# COMPACT_ATOMS: atom_id res chain seq x y z
N MET A 1 -28.84 5.81 49.78
CA MET A 1 -28.82 5.69 48.30
C MET A 1 -27.38 5.74 47.79
N SER A 2 -26.67 4.62 47.71
CA SER A 2 -25.33 4.54 47.09
C SER A 2 -24.96 3.08 46.79
N ARG A 3 -25.59 2.49 45.77
CA ARG A 3 -25.34 1.08 45.38
C ARG A 3 -25.30 0.84 43.86
N THR A 4 -25.29 1.90 43.05
CA THR A 4 -25.36 1.80 41.58
C THR A 4 -24.09 2.25 40.85
N LEU A 5 -23.09 2.79 41.56
CA LEU A 5 -21.86 3.31 40.92
C LEU A 5 -20.75 2.25 40.75
N LEU A 6 -20.78 1.17 41.53
CA LEU A 6 -19.79 0.08 41.47
C LEU A 6 -19.80 -0.74 40.15
N PRO A 7 -20.96 -1.13 39.56
CA PRO A 7 -20.95 -1.98 38.36
C PRO A 7 -20.55 -1.21 37.09
N ILE A 8 -20.75 0.10 37.04
CA ILE A 8 -20.43 0.95 35.89
C ILE A 8 -18.90 1.08 35.73
N ILE A 9 -18.17 1.20 36.83
CA ILE A 9 -16.70 1.30 36.83
C ILE A 9 -16.06 -0.04 36.44
N VAL A 10 -16.61 -1.16 36.91
CA VAL A 10 -16.14 -2.52 36.57
C VAL A 10 -16.38 -2.84 35.09
N PHE A 11 -17.51 -2.40 34.52
CA PHE A 11 -17.81 -2.58 33.09
C PHE A 11 -16.85 -1.78 32.19
N PHE A 12 -16.46 -0.57 32.61
CA PHE A 12 -15.51 0.27 31.85
C PHE A 12 -14.07 -0.27 31.90
N LEU A 13 -13.66 -0.90 33.01
CA LEU A 13 -12.34 -1.51 33.18
C LEU A 13 -12.16 -2.83 32.40
N LEU A 14 -13.25 -3.53 32.07
CA LEU A 14 -13.21 -4.73 31.22
C LEU A 14 -13.10 -4.42 29.72
N PHE A 15 -13.37 -3.19 29.29
CA PHE A 15 -13.40 -2.81 27.87
C PHE A 15 -12.08 -2.25 27.33
N THR A 16 -11.11 -1.94 28.20
CA THR A 16 -9.87 -1.24 27.79
C THR A 16 -8.74 -2.16 27.33
N CYS A 17 -8.91 -3.48 27.38
CA CYS A 17 -7.86 -4.43 27.00
C CYS A 17 -8.02 -5.00 25.57
N LEU A 18 -8.52 -4.19 24.63
CA LEU A 18 -8.39 -4.49 23.20
C LEU A 18 -7.00 -4.06 22.73
N GLY A 19 -6.00 -4.87 23.06
CA GLY A 19 -4.65 -4.68 22.53
C GLY A 19 -4.69 -4.76 21.00
N VAL A 20 -4.28 -3.69 20.32
CA VAL A 20 -4.11 -3.71 18.87
C VAL A 20 -2.95 -4.63 18.51
N ALA A 21 -3.26 -5.85 18.06
CA ALA A 21 -2.25 -6.74 17.52
C ALA A 21 -1.82 -6.19 16.15
N TYR A 22 -0.60 -5.65 16.06
CA TYR A 22 -0.01 -5.29 14.78
C TYR A 22 0.46 -6.57 14.09
N ALA A 23 -0.21 -6.93 13.00
CA ALA A 23 0.25 -8.02 12.16
C ALA A 23 1.63 -7.67 11.59
N GLU A 24 2.63 -8.50 11.87
CA GLU A 24 3.98 -8.36 11.32
C GLU A 24 3.94 -8.49 9.79
N ARG A 25 4.76 -7.70 9.09
CA ARG A 25 4.86 -7.79 7.62
C ARG A 25 5.39 -9.16 7.21
N TYR A 26 4.77 -9.76 6.19
CA TYR A 26 5.09 -11.08 5.67
C TYR A 26 5.34 -10.99 4.16
N VAL A 27 6.60 -10.90 3.76
CA VAL A 27 7.00 -10.88 2.34
C VAL A 27 8.08 -11.92 2.13
N VAL A 28 7.84 -12.86 1.22
CA VAL A 28 8.80 -13.88 0.81
C VAL A 28 9.10 -13.68 -0.66
N VAL A 29 10.39 -13.60 -1.01
CA VAL A 29 10.86 -13.48 -2.39
C VAL A 29 11.84 -14.61 -2.65
N ASN A 30 11.58 -15.44 -3.67
CA ASN A 30 12.43 -16.58 -4.03
C ASN A 30 12.68 -17.52 -2.83
N GLY A 31 11.65 -17.79 -2.02
CA GLY A 31 11.76 -18.60 -0.82
C GLY A 31 12.41 -17.91 0.40
N HIS A 32 12.98 -16.72 0.24
CA HIS A 32 13.61 -15.97 1.33
C HIS A 32 12.62 -15.00 1.99
N ARG A 33 12.39 -15.16 3.30
CA ARG A 33 11.57 -14.24 4.10
C ARG A 33 12.36 -12.96 4.33
N LEU A 34 11.84 -11.85 3.81
CA LEU A 34 12.47 -10.53 3.96
C LEU A 34 12.22 -9.96 5.36
N SER A 35 13.25 -9.33 5.90
CA SER A 35 13.19 -8.45 7.07
C SER A 35 12.53 -7.11 6.72
N ILE A 36 12.13 -6.35 7.74
CA ILE A 36 11.52 -5.02 7.55
C ILE A 36 12.43 -4.07 6.74
N PRO A 37 13.75 -3.95 7.01
CA PRO A 37 14.63 -3.10 6.20
C PRO A 37 14.72 -3.53 4.73
N GLU A 38 14.71 -4.84 4.45
CA GLU A 38 14.75 -5.36 3.07
C GLU A 38 13.46 -5.07 2.32
N ILE A 39 12.31 -5.23 2.99
CA ILE A 39 11.00 -4.84 2.44
C ILE A 39 11.02 -3.35 2.08
N GLN A 40 11.46 -2.48 3.01
CA GLN A 40 11.52 -1.03 2.77
C GLN A 40 12.47 -0.68 1.62
N ASN A 41 13.60 -1.37 1.50
CA ASN A 41 14.51 -1.17 0.38
C ASN A 41 13.87 -1.58 -0.96
N LEU A 42 13.20 -2.72 -1.00
CA LEU A 42 12.51 -3.21 -2.18
C LEU A 42 11.33 -2.32 -2.59
N GLU A 43 10.58 -1.80 -1.61
CA GLU A 43 9.50 -0.82 -1.82
C GLU A 43 10.03 0.49 -2.43
N ARG A 44 11.25 0.91 -2.06
CA ARG A 44 11.91 2.06 -2.68
C ARG A 44 12.26 1.80 -4.13
N ILE A 45 12.80 0.62 -4.45
CA ILE A 45 13.13 0.20 -5.83
C ILE A 45 11.87 0.10 -6.69
N ARG A 46 10.76 -0.40 -6.14
CA ARG A 46 9.45 -0.51 -6.80
C ARG A 46 8.66 0.79 -6.81
N CYS A 47 9.11 1.83 -6.09
CA CYS A 47 8.40 3.08 -5.88
C CYS A 47 6.98 2.92 -5.29
N GLY A 48 6.78 1.95 -4.40
CA GLY A 48 5.47 1.74 -3.77
C GLY A 48 5.42 0.54 -2.82
N PRO A 49 4.35 0.42 -2.02
CA PRO A 49 4.22 -0.62 -1.02
C PRO A 49 4.14 -2.02 -1.65
N ILE A 50 4.67 -3.01 -0.94
CA ILE A 50 4.61 -4.41 -1.32
C ILE A 50 3.61 -5.12 -0.39
N PRO A 51 2.49 -5.66 -0.91
CA PRO A 51 1.56 -6.42 -0.09
C PRO A 51 2.22 -7.64 0.56
N ASN A 52 1.65 -8.11 1.67
CA ASN A 52 2.09 -9.38 2.25
C ASN A 52 1.81 -10.52 1.27
N GLY A 53 2.78 -11.43 1.11
CA GLY A 53 2.65 -12.54 0.17
C GLY A 53 3.97 -13.24 -0.15
N ARG A 54 3.89 -14.21 -1.05
CA ARG A 54 5.02 -14.97 -1.57
C ARG A 54 5.17 -14.70 -3.06
N TYR A 55 6.37 -14.36 -3.47
CA TYR A 55 6.68 -13.88 -4.80
C TYR A 55 7.91 -14.60 -5.36
N TRP A 56 7.96 -14.71 -6.68
CA TRP A 56 9.21 -14.95 -7.39
C TRP A 56 9.66 -13.64 -8.05
N LEU A 57 10.97 -13.42 -8.06
CA LEU A 57 11.62 -12.29 -8.71
C LEU A 57 12.84 -12.78 -9.46
N ASN A 58 12.85 -12.57 -10.76
CA ASN A 58 14.03 -12.80 -11.57
C ASN A 58 14.98 -11.59 -11.43
N MET A 59 16.10 -11.82 -10.75
CA MET A 59 17.08 -10.75 -10.46
C MET A 59 17.82 -10.24 -11.71
N TRP A 60 17.83 -11.01 -12.81
CA TRP A 60 18.52 -10.61 -14.05
C TRP A 60 17.72 -9.61 -14.87
N ASN A 61 16.40 -9.78 -14.92
CA ASN A 61 15.54 -8.97 -15.79
C ASN A 61 14.45 -8.20 -15.03
N GLY A 62 14.41 -8.29 -13.70
CA GLY A 62 13.46 -7.55 -12.86
C GLY A 62 12.00 -8.00 -12.98
N ILE A 63 11.71 -9.07 -13.73
CA ILE A 63 10.36 -9.60 -13.88
C ILE A 63 9.98 -10.33 -12.60
N TRP A 64 8.74 -10.10 -12.12
CA TRP A 64 8.23 -10.71 -10.91
C TRP A 64 6.84 -11.31 -11.10
N GLY A 65 6.46 -12.18 -10.18
CA GLY A 65 5.11 -12.70 -10.07
C GLY A 65 4.83 -13.35 -8.71
N TYR A 66 3.62 -13.91 -8.56
CA TYR A 66 3.24 -14.65 -7.36
C TYR A 66 3.91 -16.03 -7.36
N GLU A 67 4.47 -16.47 -6.23
CA GLU A 67 5.10 -17.79 -6.12
C GLU A 67 4.09 -18.90 -6.47
N GLY A 68 4.52 -19.89 -7.25
CA GLY A 68 3.66 -20.97 -7.76
C GLY A 68 2.79 -20.60 -8.97
N ASN A 69 2.71 -19.31 -9.35
CA ASN A 69 2.06 -18.88 -10.58
C ASN A 69 3.10 -18.66 -11.70
N PRO A 70 3.02 -19.38 -12.83
CA PRO A 70 3.97 -19.20 -13.93
C PRO A 70 3.80 -17.88 -14.69
N HIS A 71 2.69 -17.15 -14.49
CA HIS A 71 2.43 -15.90 -15.21
C HIS A 71 3.09 -14.70 -14.50
N PRO A 72 3.95 -13.94 -15.19
CA PRO A 72 4.52 -12.71 -14.66
C PRO A 72 3.44 -11.66 -14.41
N GLN A 73 3.65 -10.84 -13.38
CA GLN A 73 2.78 -9.73 -13.02
C GLN A 73 3.29 -8.38 -13.53
N GLY A 74 4.59 -8.29 -13.85
CA GLY A 74 5.20 -7.11 -14.44
C GLY A 74 6.70 -7.02 -14.17
N HIS A 75 7.27 -5.85 -14.41
CA HIS A 75 8.62 -5.49 -14.04
C HIS A 75 8.62 -4.77 -12.68
N ILE A 76 9.67 -4.98 -11.88
CA ILE A 76 9.74 -4.46 -10.52
C ILE A 76 9.67 -2.93 -10.43
N THR A 77 10.12 -2.22 -11.48
CA THR A 77 10.10 -0.75 -11.55
C THR A 77 8.86 -0.16 -12.21
N ASP A 78 7.89 -0.97 -12.66
CA ASP A 78 6.71 -0.46 -13.39
C ASP A 78 5.95 0.62 -12.63
N ASN A 79 5.93 0.50 -11.30
CA ASN A 79 5.22 1.44 -10.45
C ASN A 79 5.99 2.77 -10.25
N CYS A 80 7.27 2.84 -10.61
CA CYS A 80 8.03 4.10 -10.71
C CYS A 80 7.66 4.92 -11.94
N HIS A 81 7.21 4.26 -13.00
CA HIS A 81 6.92 4.92 -14.28
C HIS A 81 5.46 5.28 -14.43
N ARG A 82 4.58 4.90 -13.49
CA ARG A 82 3.20 5.35 -13.45
C ARG A 82 3.21 6.88 -13.36
N PRO A 83 3.00 7.60 -14.47
CA PRO A 83 2.82 9.03 -14.37
C PRO A 83 1.48 9.16 -13.66
N GLN A 84 1.42 9.92 -12.57
CA GLN A 84 0.17 10.57 -12.21
C GLN A 84 -0.16 11.46 -13.42
N ARG A 85 -0.82 10.91 -14.44
CA ARG A 85 -1.14 11.62 -15.69
C ARG A 85 -2.11 12.72 -15.28
N ARG A 86 -1.58 13.89 -14.95
CA ARG A 86 -2.36 15.10 -14.73
C ARG A 86 -2.67 15.61 -16.13
N PRO A 87 -3.94 15.55 -16.57
CA PRO A 87 -4.26 16.04 -17.90
C PRO A 87 -3.86 17.52 -17.97
N SER A 88 -3.28 17.90 -19.10
CA SER A 88 -2.89 19.28 -19.40
C SER A 88 -4.08 20.23 -19.27
N LEU A 89 -3.82 21.54 -19.19
CA LEU A 89 -4.90 22.54 -19.10
C LEU A 89 -5.82 22.50 -20.34
N SER A 90 -5.28 22.17 -21.52
CA SER A 90 -6.06 21.90 -22.75
C SER A 90 -6.96 20.70 -22.60
N GLU A 91 -6.42 19.56 -22.16
CA GLU A 91 -7.19 18.33 -21.96
C GLU A 91 -8.28 18.47 -20.89
N ARG A 92 -8.09 19.38 -19.92
CA ARG A 92 -9.09 19.72 -18.91
C ARG A 92 -10.08 20.81 -19.34
N GLY A 93 -9.97 21.34 -20.56
CA GLY A 93 -10.85 22.41 -21.04
C GLY A 93 -10.69 23.75 -20.32
N MET A 94 -9.53 23.99 -19.67
CA MET A 94 -9.27 25.19 -18.89
C MET A 94 -8.39 26.23 -19.60
N LEU A 95 -7.98 25.96 -20.84
CA LEU A 95 -7.21 26.94 -21.63
C LEU A 95 -8.06 28.07 -22.18
N PHE A 96 -9.38 27.89 -22.27
CA PHE A 96 -10.30 28.89 -22.81
C PHE A 96 -11.44 29.12 -21.83
N SER A 97 -11.71 30.38 -21.49
CA SER A 97 -12.95 30.73 -20.80
C SER A 97 -14.09 30.80 -21.81
N PRO A 98 -15.31 30.34 -21.46
CA PRO A 98 -16.50 30.62 -22.26
C PRO A 98 -16.66 32.15 -22.43
N GLY A 99 -16.35 32.68 -23.61
CA GLY A 99 -16.42 34.11 -23.93
C GLY A 99 -15.18 34.72 -24.59
N ASP A 100 -14.04 34.01 -24.61
CA ASP A 100 -12.80 34.50 -25.25
C ASP A 100 -12.92 34.66 -26.78
N TRP A 101 -13.97 34.11 -27.40
CA TRP A 101 -14.20 34.10 -28.85
C TRP A 101 -15.07 35.28 -29.37
N ILE A 102 -15.47 36.21 -28.49
CA ILE A 102 -16.43 37.30 -28.81
C ILE A 102 -15.75 38.70 -28.84
N ARG A 103 -14.41 38.79 -28.97
CA ARG A 103 -13.70 40.07 -29.05
C ARG A 103 -12.75 40.10 -30.24
#